data_AF-A0A182ESM0-F1
#
_entry.id   AF-A0A182ESM0-F1
#
_cell.length_a   1.000
_cell.length_b   1.000
_cell.length_c   1.000
_cell.angle_alpha   90.00
_cell.angle_beta   90.00
_cell.angle_gamma   90.00
#
_symmetry.space_group_name_H-M   'P 1'
#
loop_
_entity.id
_entity.type
_entity.pdbx_description
1 polymer ?
#
loop_
_entity_poly.entity_id
_entity_poly.type
_entity_poly.pdbx_seq_one_letter_code
_entity_poly.pdbx_strand_id
1 'polypeptide(L)'
;MSSRPETNVTAHNIILEMNTKLGGMNNKVHQDYNIWPKFSDRDDPTIFIGVNLTHSRPGKLGHSIASVVGSTNLDATRYETSIKVQHPKMERIVYFVDALRERPLAF
;
A
#
# COMPACT_ATOMS: atom_id res chain seq x y z
N MET A 1 -18.85 -33.49 7.95
CA MET A 1 -19.52 -32.17 7.92
C MET A 1 -19.25 -31.54 6.58
N SER A 2 -20.28 -31.29 5.76
CA SER A 2 -20.11 -30.61 4.46
C SER A 2 -19.79 -29.13 4.73
N SER A 3 -18.58 -28.68 4.33
CA SER A 3 -18.19 -27.28 4.47
C SER A 3 -19.00 -26.42 3.49
N ARG A 4 -19.64 -25.35 3.96
CA ARG A 4 -20.36 -24.41 3.10
C ARG A 4 -19.34 -23.65 2.22
N PRO A 5 -19.47 -23.67 0.88
CA PRO A 5 -18.50 -23.04 -0.03
C PRO A 5 -18.25 -21.57 0.30
N GLU A 6 -19.30 -20.79 0.55
CA GLU A 6 -19.23 -19.39 0.97
C GLU A 6 -18.40 -19.16 2.25
N THR A 7 -18.45 -20.07 3.21
CA THR A 7 -17.62 -20.00 4.43
C THR A 7 -16.15 -20.24 4.12
N ASN A 8 -15.84 -21.14 3.18
CA ASN A 8 -14.47 -21.41 2.75
C ASN A 8 -13.86 -20.20 2.01
N VAL A 9 -14.65 -19.52 1.15
CA VAL A 9 -14.20 -18.29 0.46
C VAL A 9 -13.95 -17.17 1.45
N THR A 10 -14.82 -17.00 2.44
CA THR A 10 -14.65 -15.97 3.48
C THR A 10 -13.37 -16.22 4.29
N ALA A 11 -13.17 -17.47 4.74
CA ALA A 11 -11.98 -17.85 5.48
C ALA A 11 -10.69 -17.64 4.65
N HIS A 12 -10.73 -17.97 3.36
CA HIS A 12 -9.61 -17.73 2.44
C HIS A 12 -9.22 -16.24 2.40
N ASN A 13 -10.18 -15.34 2.19
CA ASN A 13 -9.90 -13.89 2.13
C ASN A 13 -9.34 -13.34 3.44
N ILE A 14 -9.85 -13.82 4.58
CA ILE A 14 -9.32 -13.44 5.90
C ILE A 14 -7.85 -13.89 6.04
N ILE A 15 -7.53 -15.10 5.61
CA ILE A 15 -6.15 -15.62 5.65
C ILE A 15 -5.22 -14.78 4.76
N LEU A 16 -5.70 -14.32 3.59
CA LEU A 16 -4.91 -13.42 2.73
C LEU A 16 -4.51 -12.13 3.45
N GLU A 17 -5.42 -11.51 4.21
CA GLU A 17 -5.11 -10.33 5.00
C GLU A 17 -4.18 -10.62 6.18
N MET A 18 -4.40 -11.74 6.88
CA MET A 18 -3.57 -12.16 8.00
C MET A 18 -2.14 -12.44 7.55
N ASN A 19 -1.97 -13.17 6.43
CA ASN A 19 -0.66 -13.46 5.87
C ASN A 19 0.11 -12.17 5.58
N THR A 20 -0.52 -11.17 4.94
CA THR A 20 0.09 -9.87 4.69
C THR A 20 0.48 -9.14 5.98
N LYS A 21 -0.37 -9.14 7.01
CA LYS A 21 -0.09 -8.50 8.32
C LYS A 21 1.04 -9.18 9.09
N LEU A 22 1.22 -10.47 8.91
CA LEU A 22 2.32 -11.25 9.49
C LEU A 22 3.60 -11.19 8.64
N GLY A 23 3.62 -10.38 7.58
CA GLY A 23 4.77 -10.22 6.71
C GLY A 23 4.96 -11.36 5.70
N GLY A 24 3.93 -12.15 5.43
CA GLY A 24 3.90 -13.11 4.32
C GLY A 24 3.55 -12.45 2.98
N MET A 25 3.77 -13.21 1.90
CA MET A 25 3.48 -12.80 0.53
C MET A 25 2.45 -13.76 -0.06
N ASN A 26 1.33 -13.25 -0.57
CA ASN A 26 0.28 -14.09 -1.16
C ASN A 26 0.62 -14.47 -2.60
N ASN A 27 0.94 -13.49 -3.44
CA ASN A 27 1.27 -13.67 -4.86
C ASN A 27 2.23 -12.53 -5.29
N LYS A 28 2.98 -12.74 -6.37
CA LYS A 28 3.82 -11.71 -7.02
C LYS A 28 3.69 -11.77 -8.54
N VAL A 29 4.05 -10.68 -9.21
CA VAL A 29 4.15 -10.65 -10.68
C VAL A 29 5.27 -11.61 -11.12
N HIS A 30 5.02 -12.37 -12.18
CA HIS A 30 6.00 -13.30 -12.72
C HIS A 30 7.19 -12.53 -13.30
N GLN A 31 8.40 -12.78 -12.79
CA GLN A 31 9.57 -11.92 -13.05
C GLN A 31 10.17 -12.12 -14.45
N ASP A 32 10.01 -13.30 -15.04
CA ASP A 32 10.51 -13.59 -16.41
C ASP A 32 9.63 -13.03 -17.54
N TYR A 33 8.52 -12.37 -17.18
CA TYR A 33 7.65 -11.73 -18.17
C TYR A 33 8.17 -10.31 -18.45
N ASN A 34 8.93 -10.16 -19.54
CA ASN A 34 9.49 -8.88 -20.03
C ASN A 34 8.45 -7.77 -20.30
N ILE A 35 7.15 -8.05 -20.14
CA ILE A 35 6.08 -7.05 -20.28
C ILE A 35 5.98 -6.14 -19.04
N TRP A 36 6.55 -6.52 -17.89
CA TRP A 36 6.49 -5.76 -16.63
C TRP A 36 7.87 -5.56 -15.97
N PRO A 37 8.85 -4.95 -16.66
CA PRO A 37 10.23 -4.84 -16.16
C PRO A 37 10.32 -4.10 -14.81
N LYS A 38 9.37 -3.20 -14.51
CA LYS A 38 9.31 -2.47 -13.24
C LYS A 38 9.18 -3.34 -11.98
N PHE A 39 8.78 -4.61 -12.12
CA PHE A 39 8.64 -5.55 -10.99
C PHE A 39 9.77 -6.62 -10.96
N SER A 40 10.74 -6.55 -11.87
CA SER A 40 11.79 -7.57 -12.02
C SER A 40 13.20 -7.04 -12.30
N ASP A 41 13.35 -5.80 -12.77
CA ASP A 41 14.66 -5.20 -13.07
C ASP A 41 15.39 -4.80 -11.78
N ARG A 42 16.48 -5.52 -11.49
CA ARG A 42 17.33 -5.25 -10.32
C ARG A 42 18.34 -4.13 -10.55
N ASP A 43 18.66 -3.84 -11.81
CA ASP A 43 19.63 -2.82 -12.18
C ASP A 43 18.96 -1.44 -12.28
N ASP A 44 17.65 -1.40 -12.56
CA ASP A 44 16.79 -0.21 -12.48
C ASP A 44 15.55 -0.44 -11.58
N PRO A 45 15.75 -0.56 -10.24
CA PRO A 45 14.66 -0.86 -9.32
C PRO A 45 13.64 0.29 -9.26
N THR A 46 12.35 -0.06 -9.33
CA THR A 46 11.25 0.90 -9.26
C THR A 46 10.55 0.88 -7.90
N ILE A 47 10.44 2.05 -7.25
CA ILE A 47 9.55 2.22 -6.09
C ILE A 47 8.17 2.68 -6.57
N PHE A 48 7.12 1.95 -6.18
CA PHE A 48 5.73 2.31 -6.44
C PHE A 48 5.16 3.13 -5.30
N ILE A 49 4.68 4.35 -5.58
CA ILE A 49 4.15 5.27 -4.57
C ILE A 49 2.64 5.45 -4.77
N GLY A 50 1.89 5.31 -3.69
CA GLY A 50 0.46 5.64 -3.62
C GLY A 50 0.23 6.82 -2.69
N VAL A 51 -0.64 7.74 -3.11
CA VAL A 51 -0.87 9.01 -2.40
C VAL A 51 -2.36 9.26 -2.31
N ASN A 52 -2.86 9.51 -1.11
CA ASN A 52 -4.27 9.78 -0.89
C ASN A 52 -4.51 10.83 0.19
N LEU A 53 -5.61 11.56 0.04
CA LEU A 53 -6.12 12.55 0.97
C LEU A 53 -7.57 12.23 1.29
N THR A 54 -7.90 12.17 2.58
CA THR A 54 -9.26 11.96 3.05
C THR A 54 -9.71 13.17 3.85
N HIS A 55 -10.74 13.85 3.36
CA HIS A 55 -11.37 14.94 4.08
C HIS A 55 -12.45 14.44 5.03
N SER A 56 -12.72 15.26 6.04
CA SER A 56 -13.90 15.07 6.87
C SER A 56 -15.19 15.18 6.04
N ARG A 57 -16.25 14.54 6.55
CA ARG A 57 -17.57 14.55 5.88
C ARG A 57 -18.01 15.98 5.52
N PRO A 58 -18.69 16.19 4.38
CA PRO A 58 -19.24 17.48 4.02
C PRO A 58 -20.06 18.09 5.17
N GLY A 59 -19.86 19.37 5.43
CA GLY A 59 -20.52 20.09 6.54
C GLY A 59 -19.83 19.97 7.91
N LYS A 60 -18.77 19.17 8.05
CA LYS A 60 -17.93 19.16 9.26
C LYS A 60 -16.60 19.87 9.02
N LEU A 61 -16.18 20.72 9.96
CA LEU A 61 -14.86 21.38 9.98
C LEU A 61 -13.78 20.48 10.60
N GLY A 62 -13.70 19.23 10.17
CA GLY A 62 -12.69 18.30 10.67
C GLY A 62 -11.40 18.35 9.84
N HIS A 63 -10.30 17.91 10.44
CA HIS A 63 -9.00 17.81 9.79
C HIS A 63 -9.05 16.85 8.57
N SER A 64 -8.06 17.01 7.69
CA SER A 64 -7.82 16.08 6.59
C SER A 64 -6.73 15.10 7.00
N ILE A 65 -6.79 13.87 6.51
CA ILE A 65 -5.74 12.86 6.72
C ILE A 65 -5.07 12.61 5.38
N ALA A 66 -3.76 12.84 5.32
CA ALA A 66 -2.94 12.50 4.17
C ALA A 66 -2.20 11.19 4.46
N SER A 67 -2.17 10.30 3.48
CA SER A 67 -1.46 9.02 3.52
C SER A 67 -0.58 8.86 2.29
N VAL A 68 0.67 8.45 2.52
CA VAL A 68 1.64 8.13 1.49
C VAL A 68 2.13 6.70 1.73
N VAL A 69 1.96 5.84 0.74
CA VAL A 69 2.45 4.46 0.77
C VAL A 69 3.55 4.28 -0.26
N GLY A 70 4.48 3.38 0.01
CA GLY A 70 5.51 3.01 -0.96
C GLY A 70 5.92 1.56 -0.84
N SER A 71 6.23 0.94 -1.97
CA SER A 71 6.75 -0.43 -2.00
C SER A 71 8.10 -0.52 -1.27
N THR A 72 8.33 -1.61 -0.55
CA THR A 72 9.58 -1.87 0.20
C THR A 72 10.35 -3.07 -0.33
N ASN A 73 9.97 -3.56 -1.51
CA ASN A 73 10.65 -4.63 -2.22
C ASN A 73 10.44 -4.52 -3.73
N LEU A 74 11.34 -5.13 -4.49
CA LEU A 74 11.36 -5.06 -5.95
C LEU A 74 10.08 -5.59 -6.61
N ASP A 75 9.52 -6.67 -6.09
CA ASP A 75 8.30 -7.30 -6.61
C ASP A 75 7.02 -6.55 -6.21
N ALA A 76 7.16 -5.46 -5.45
CA ALA A 76 6.09 -4.57 -5.01
C ALA A 76 4.90 -5.32 -4.38
N THR A 77 5.22 -6.28 -3.52
CA THR A 77 4.25 -7.07 -2.74
C THR A 77 4.14 -6.61 -1.29
N ARG A 78 5.08 -5.77 -0.83
CA ARG A 78 5.08 -5.15 0.50
C ARG A 78 5.03 -3.65 0.35
N TYR A 79 4.21 -3.01 1.18
CA TYR A 79 4.08 -1.57 1.25
C TYR A 79 4.06 -1.12 2.71
N GLU A 80 4.77 -0.04 2.98
CA GLU A 80 4.66 0.67 4.25
C GLU A 80 3.83 1.93 4.07
N THR A 81 3.42 2.58 5.16
CA THR A 81 2.58 3.80 5.10
C THR A 81 3.09 4.86 6.07
N SER A 82 3.10 6.12 5.63
CA SER A 82 3.24 7.29 6.49
C SER A 82 1.91 8.01 6.45
N ILE A 83 1.42 8.43 7.62
CA ILE A 83 0.11 9.07 7.76
C ILE A 83 0.29 10.33 8.61
N LYS A 84 -0.26 11.46 8.17
CA LYS A 84 -0.36 12.67 8.99
C LYS A 84 -1.72 13.35 8.86
N VAL A 85 -2.10 13.99 9.95
CA VAL A 85 -3.21 14.92 10.02
C VAL A 85 -2.75 16.28 9.47
N GLN A 86 -3.60 16.93 8.67
CA GLN A 86 -3.35 18.27 8.14
C GLN A 86 -4.60 19.14 8.21
N HIS A 87 -4.44 20.43 7.94
CA HIS A 87 -5.53 21.39 7.99
C HIS A 87 -6.75 20.97 7.12
N PRO A 88 -7.97 21.34 7.53
CA PRO A 88 -9.19 21.02 6.78
C PRO A 88 -9.13 21.49 5.33
N LYS A 89 -9.66 20.67 4.41
CA LYS A 89 -9.83 20.98 2.97
C LYS A 89 -8.53 21.37 2.24
N MET A 90 -7.38 20.93 2.76
CA MET A 90 -6.10 21.10 2.09
C MET A 90 -5.85 19.91 1.17
N GLU A 91 -5.79 20.18 -0.13
CA GLU A 91 -5.48 19.17 -1.16
C GLU A 91 -3.98 18.95 -1.36
N ARG A 92 -3.15 19.85 -0.84
CA ARG A 92 -1.70 19.68 -0.84
C ARG A 92 -1.28 18.79 0.33
N ILE A 93 -0.49 17.76 0.06
CA ILE A 93 0.14 16.96 1.11
C ILE A 93 1.40 17.68 1.58
N VAL A 94 1.32 18.26 2.78
CA VAL A 94 2.37 19.16 3.30
C VAL A 94 3.65 18.38 3.66
N TYR A 95 3.53 17.10 4.01
CA TYR A 95 4.64 16.26 4.48
C TYR A 95 5.17 15.27 3.43
N PHE A 96 4.81 15.44 2.16
CA PHE A 96 5.10 14.45 1.11
C PHE A 96 6.59 14.14 0.99
N VAL A 97 7.46 15.15 1.09
CA VAL A 97 8.92 14.99 1.02
C VAL A 97 9.43 14.14 2.17
N ASP A 98 8.95 14.39 3.40
CA ASP A 98 9.34 13.60 4.58
C ASP A 98 8.88 12.16 4.43
N ALA A 99 7.63 11.96 4.00
CA ALA A 99 7.05 10.64 3.78
C ALA A 99 7.80 9.81 2.73
N LEU A 100 8.28 10.48 1.67
CA LEU A 100 9.08 9.85 0.62
C LEU A 100 10.49 9.55 1.08
N ARG A 101 11.11 10.40 1.91
CA ARG A 101 12.48 10.17 2.40
C ARG A 101 12.61 8.84 3.15
N GLU A 102 11.56 8.43 3.85
CA GLU A 102 11.52 7.14 4.57
C GLU A 102 11.51 5.94 3.62
N ARG A 103 11.14 6.10 2.34
CA ARG A 103 10.90 4.98 1.40
C ARG A 103 12.17 4.33 0.88
N PRO A 104 13.17 5.06 0.34
CA PRO A 104 14.41 4.44 -0.09
C PRO A 104 15.21 3.79 1.04
N LEU A 105 14.98 4.20 2.29
CA LEU A 105 15.63 3.58 3.46
C LEU A 105 15.04 2.21 3.80
N ALA A 106 13.79 1.97 3.40
CA ALA A 106 13.04 0.75 3.66
C ALA A 106 12.95 -0.18 2.43
N PHE A 107 13.48 0.24 1.27
CA PHE A 107 13.49 -0.51 0.01
C PHE A 107 14.78 -1.32 -0.16
#